data_AF-A0A0G0C8D4-F1
#
_entry.id   AF-A0A0G0C8D4-F1
#
_cell.length_a   1.000
_cell.length_b   1.000
_cell.length_c   1.000
_cell.angle_alpha   90.00
_cell.angle_beta   90.00
_cell.angle_gamma   90.00
#
_symmetry.space_group_name_H-M   'P 1'
#
loop_
_entity.id
_entity.type
_entity.pdbx_description
1 polymer ?
#
loop_
_entity_poly.entity_id
_entity_poly.type
_entity_poly.pdbx_seq_one_letter_code
_entity_poly.pdbx_strand_id
1 'polypeptide(L)'
;MDSIKDILNQLKQDNEQEVDEKQPSLLDTKQLATNPNKLFGNKHKYVSTEYQVYGLRLAGKLGDKERATMYIKWAKEKPRAILEIAYSFAIDYPNAKDRSRIFMWKVKELENERKEGKIQEDTK
;
A
#
# COMPACT_ATOMS: atom_id res chain seq x y z
N MET A 1 36.74 -1.92 -47.77
CA MET A 1 36.64 -1.61 -46.33
C MET A 1 35.23 -1.15 -46.12
N ASP A 2 34.44 -1.91 -45.37
CA ASP A 2 33.05 -1.51 -45.11
C ASP A 2 33.05 -0.20 -44.34
N SER A 3 32.19 0.75 -44.74
CA SER A 3 32.12 2.03 -44.07
C SER A 3 31.67 1.80 -42.63
N ILE A 4 32.21 2.56 -41.67
CA ILE A 4 31.75 2.53 -40.27
C ILE A 4 30.23 2.69 -40.19
N LYS A 5 29.64 3.41 -41.15
CA LYS A 5 28.20 3.57 -41.28
C LYS A 5 27.46 2.30 -41.70
N ASP A 6 28.06 1.48 -42.55
CA ASP A 6 27.50 0.20 -42.99
C ASP A 6 27.57 -0.84 -41.86
N ILE A 7 28.68 -0.85 -41.12
CA ILE A 7 28.83 -1.65 -39.90
C ILE A 7 27.79 -1.24 -38.84
N LEU A 8 27.56 0.06 -38.68
CA LEU A 8 26.54 0.58 -37.75
C LEU A 8 25.12 0.23 -38.21
N ASN A 9 24.85 0.25 -39.52
CA ASN A 9 23.55 -0.10 -40.08
C ASN A 9 23.27 -1.60 -39.97
N GLN A 10 24.30 -2.44 -40.18
CA GLN A 10 24.23 -3.89 -39.93
C GLN A 10 23.96 -4.18 -38.46
N LEU A 11 24.70 -3.56 -37.53
CA LEU A 11 24.45 -3.71 -36.08
C LEU A 11 23.04 -3.29 -35.66
N LYS A 12 22.45 -2.30 -36.35
CA LYS A 12 21.07 -1.87 -36.11
C LYS A 12 20.07 -2.88 -36.66
N GLN A 13 20.31 -3.41 -37.87
CA GLN A 13 19.49 -4.47 -38.47
C GLN A 13 19.55 -5.78 -37.65
N ASP A 14 20.70 -6.12 -37.08
CA ASP A 14 20.88 -7.32 -36.24
C ASP A 14 20.15 -7.20 -34.88
N ASN A 15 19.97 -5.99 -34.34
CA ASN A 15 19.12 -5.77 -33.16
C ASN A 15 17.61 -5.82 -33.49
N GLU A 16 17.24 -5.69 -34.77
CA GLU A 16 15.87 -5.78 -35.27
C GLU A 16 15.53 -7.20 -35.81
N GLN A 17 16.51 -8.11 -35.87
CA GLN A 17 16.27 -9.49 -36.28
C GLN A 17 15.37 -10.21 -35.28
N GLU A 18 14.30 -10.79 -35.83
CA GLU A 18 13.23 -11.46 -35.10
C GLU A 18 13.77 -12.53 -34.15
N VAL A 19 13.28 -12.48 -32.90
CA VAL A 19 13.52 -13.51 -31.88
C VAL A 19 13.17 -14.88 -32.45
N ASP A 20 14.20 -15.68 -32.73
CA ASP A 20 14.12 -17.03 -33.28
C ASP A 20 13.12 -17.89 -32.47
N GLU A 21 12.02 -18.33 -33.10
CA GLU A 21 10.85 -18.97 -32.44
C GLU A 21 11.16 -20.34 -31.78
N LYS A 22 12.40 -20.83 -31.85
CA LYS A 22 12.75 -22.22 -31.56
C LYS A 22 13.33 -22.49 -30.17
N GLN A 23 13.51 -21.48 -29.32
CA GLN A 23 13.94 -21.67 -27.93
C GLN A 23 13.06 -20.82 -26.99
N PRO A 24 12.41 -21.42 -25.98
CA PRO A 24 11.69 -20.63 -24.99
C PRO A 24 12.70 -19.80 -24.20
N SER A 25 12.65 -18.48 -24.34
CA SER A 25 13.42 -17.59 -23.50
C SER A 25 12.95 -17.74 -22.05
N LEU A 26 13.89 -17.97 -21.12
CA LEU A 26 13.60 -18.07 -19.68
C LEU A 26 12.88 -16.82 -19.13
N LEU A 27 13.02 -15.68 -19.80
CA LEU A 27 12.36 -14.43 -19.47
C LEU A 27 11.73 -13.83 -20.73
N ASP A 28 10.41 -13.67 -20.73
CA ASP A 28 9.66 -13.01 -21.81
C ASP A 28 9.85 -11.49 -21.75
N THR A 29 10.96 -11.00 -22.29
CA THR A 29 11.29 -9.56 -22.33
C THR A 29 10.19 -8.73 -23.02
N LYS A 30 9.51 -9.31 -24.03
CA LYS A 30 8.34 -8.70 -24.70
C LYS A 30 7.16 -8.47 -23.75
N GLN A 31 6.94 -9.38 -22.80
CA GLN A 31 5.88 -9.21 -21.79
C GLN A 31 6.27 -8.17 -20.74
N LEU A 32 7.55 -8.09 -20.39
CA LEU A 32 8.08 -7.13 -19.41
C LEU A 32 8.16 -5.69 -19.94
N ALA A 33 8.32 -5.49 -21.26
CA ALA A 33 8.25 -4.18 -21.91
C ALA A 33 6.85 -3.53 -21.84
N THR A 34 5.86 -4.26 -21.34
CA THR A 34 4.48 -3.79 -21.20
C THR A 34 4.35 -2.76 -20.05
N ASN A 35 3.40 -1.83 -20.18
CA ASN A 35 3.01 -0.88 -19.13
C ASN A 35 2.92 -1.56 -17.75
N PRO A 36 3.59 -1.06 -16.69
CA PRO A 36 3.58 -1.65 -15.36
C PRO A 36 2.16 -1.85 -14.79
N ASN A 37 1.19 -1.03 -15.18
CA ASN A 37 -0.22 -1.18 -14.79
C ASN A 37 -0.86 -2.49 -15.30
N LYS A 38 -0.36 -3.05 -16.42
CA LYS A 38 -0.81 -4.33 -16.97
C LYS A 38 -0.20 -5.52 -16.23
N LEU A 39 0.95 -5.33 -15.57
CA LEU A 39 1.62 -6.36 -14.77
C LEU A 39 1.05 -6.46 -13.34
N PHE A 40 0.90 -5.33 -12.64
CA PHE A 40 0.48 -5.32 -11.24
C PHE A 40 -1.05 -5.19 -11.05
N GLY A 41 -1.76 -4.86 -12.13
CA GLY A 41 -3.20 -4.60 -12.12
C GLY A 41 -3.55 -3.30 -11.38
N ASN A 42 -4.79 -2.84 -11.53
CA ASN A 42 -5.27 -1.59 -10.93
C ASN A 42 -5.68 -1.74 -9.45
N LYS A 43 -5.08 -2.67 -8.70
CA LYS A 43 -5.50 -3.05 -7.34
C LYS A 43 -5.40 -1.91 -6.31
N HIS A 44 -4.63 -0.86 -6.60
CA HIS A 44 -4.45 0.29 -5.70
C HIS A 44 -4.67 1.64 -6.40
N LYS A 45 -5.49 1.67 -7.47
CA LYS A 45 -5.67 2.88 -8.30
C LYS A 45 -6.00 4.16 -7.51
N TYR A 46 -6.66 4.02 -6.35
CA TYR A 46 -7.13 5.13 -5.51
C TYR A 46 -6.40 5.24 -4.16
N VAL A 47 -5.34 4.45 -3.95
CA VAL A 47 -4.59 4.43 -2.69
C VAL A 47 -3.17 4.89 -2.98
N SER A 48 -2.88 6.15 -2.66
CA SER A 48 -1.61 6.80 -2.97
C SER A 48 -0.70 6.94 -1.74
N THR A 49 -1.26 6.85 -0.53
CA THR A 49 -0.55 7.18 0.71
C THR A 49 -0.67 6.07 1.76
N GLU A 50 0.29 6.00 2.68
CA GLU A 50 0.31 4.99 3.76
C GLU A 50 -0.93 5.09 4.65
N TYR A 51 -1.34 6.30 5.04
CA TYR A 51 -2.50 6.48 5.91
C TYR A 51 -3.81 6.02 5.25
N GLN A 52 -3.93 6.09 3.91
CA GLN A 52 -5.07 5.51 3.19
C GLN A 52 -5.08 3.98 3.27
N VAL A 53 -3.93 3.34 3.04
CA VAL A 53 -3.78 1.89 3.21
C VAL A 53 -4.11 1.50 4.65
N TYR A 54 -3.59 2.24 5.62
CA TYR A 54 -3.78 1.95 7.02
C TYR A 54 -5.24 2.12 7.47
N GLY A 55 -5.91 3.20 7.06
CA GLY A 55 -7.33 3.40 7.34
C GLY A 55 -8.22 2.30 6.74
N LEU A 56 -7.96 1.88 5.50
CA LEU A 56 -8.64 0.75 4.87
C LEU A 56 -8.37 -0.57 5.61
N ARG A 57 -7.12 -0.78 6.05
CA ARG A 57 -6.72 -1.95 6.84
C ARG A 57 -7.48 -1.99 8.16
N LEU A 58 -7.57 -0.89 8.90
CA LEU A 58 -8.33 -0.78 10.14
C LEU A 58 -9.81 -1.11 9.91
N ALA A 59 -10.44 -0.48 8.91
CA ALA A 59 -11.83 -0.72 8.55
C ALA A 59 -12.09 -2.22 8.25
N GLY A 60 -11.20 -2.85 7.48
CA GLY A 60 -11.28 -4.27 7.17
C GLY A 60 -11.11 -5.17 8.40
N LYS A 61 -10.14 -4.86 9.27
CA LYS A 61 -9.85 -5.66 10.48
C LYS A 61 -10.94 -5.53 11.55
N LEU A 62 -11.52 -4.35 11.71
CA LEU A 62 -12.63 -4.09 12.63
C LEU A 62 -13.98 -4.55 12.08
N GLY A 63 -14.04 -4.97 10.81
CA GLY A 63 -15.27 -5.44 10.16
C GLY A 63 -16.24 -4.31 9.79
N ASP A 64 -15.75 -3.08 9.63
CA ASP A 64 -16.54 -1.86 9.46
C ASP A 64 -16.12 -1.10 8.20
N LYS A 65 -16.39 -1.73 7.05
CA LYS A 65 -16.03 -1.19 5.73
C LYS A 65 -16.89 0.00 5.33
N GLU A 66 -18.12 0.10 5.85
CA GLU A 66 -19.05 1.20 5.56
C GLU A 66 -18.49 2.55 6.00
N ARG A 67 -17.75 2.57 7.12
CA ARG A 67 -17.10 3.77 7.66
C ARG A 67 -15.63 3.91 7.27
N ALA A 68 -15.18 3.27 6.19
CA ALA A 68 -13.78 3.28 5.73
C ALA A 68 -13.20 4.71 5.59
N THR A 69 -13.98 5.66 5.08
CA THR A 69 -13.57 7.07 4.94
C THR A 69 -13.20 7.71 6.27
N MET A 70 -13.94 7.38 7.34
CA MET A 70 -13.67 7.86 8.70
C MET A 70 -12.32 7.33 9.22
N TYR A 71 -12.05 6.03 9.03
CA TYR A 71 -10.78 5.43 9.44
C TYR A 71 -9.59 6.02 8.67
N ILE A 72 -9.75 6.30 7.37
CA ILE A 72 -8.72 6.99 6.57
C ILE A 72 -8.48 8.40 7.10
N LYS A 73 -9.54 9.15 7.44
CA LYS A 73 -9.43 10.48 8.02
C LYS A 73 -8.68 10.44 9.35
N TRP A 74 -9.03 9.50 10.23
CA TRP A 74 -8.36 9.34 11.52
C TRP A 74 -6.89 8.92 11.38
N ALA A 75 -6.59 8.02 10.44
CA ALA A 75 -5.21 7.64 10.12
C ALA A 75 -4.36 8.83 9.65
N LYS A 76 -4.98 9.82 9.00
CA LYS A 76 -4.31 11.04 8.55
C LYS A 76 -4.12 12.06 9.68
N GLU A 77 -5.10 12.21 10.57
CA GLU A 77 -5.14 13.29 11.56
C GLU A 77 -4.57 12.91 12.93
N LYS A 78 -4.69 11.64 13.33
CA LYS A 78 -4.33 11.16 14.67
C LYS A 78 -2.97 10.46 14.65
N PRO A 79 -2.18 10.53 15.74
CA PRO A 79 -0.93 9.79 15.84
C PRO A 79 -1.13 8.29 15.68
N ARG A 80 -0.22 7.67 14.92
CA ARG A 80 -0.19 6.24 14.64
C ARG A 80 -0.24 5.38 15.92
N ALA A 81 0.47 5.81 16.97
CA ALA A 81 0.53 5.12 18.25
C ALA A 81 -0.85 4.97 18.93
N ILE A 82 -1.65 6.04 18.94
CA ILE A 82 -2.99 6.02 19.55
C ILE A 82 -3.89 4.99 18.85
N LEU A 83 -3.83 4.97 17.51
CA LEU A 83 -4.66 4.07 16.72
C LEU A 83 -4.24 2.60 16.88
N GLU A 84 -2.94 2.30 16.98
CA GLU A 84 -2.48 0.93 17.22
C GLU A 84 -2.81 0.43 18.63
N ILE A 85 -2.65 1.28 19.66
CA ILE A 85 -3.03 0.92 21.04
C ILE A 85 -4.54 0.65 21.12
N ALA A 86 -5.35 1.53 20.55
CA ALA A 86 -6.81 1.35 20.51
C ALA A 86 -7.22 0.11 19.71
N TYR A 87 -6.51 -0.20 18.63
CA TYR A 87 -6.77 -1.37 17.80
C TYR A 87 -6.44 -2.68 18.53
N SER A 88 -5.27 -2.77 19.19
CA SER A 88 -4.92 -3.93 20.02
C SER A 88 -5.99 -4.17 21.08
N PHE A 89 -6.37 -3.13 21.82
CA PHE A 89 -7.41 -3.20 22.83
C PHE A 89 -8.75 -3.71 22.28
N ALA A 90 -9.16 -3.24 21.10
CA ALA A 90 -10.42 -3.63 20.50
C ALA A 90 -10.46 -5.08 20.00
N ILE A 91 -9.32 -5.66 19.61
CA ILE A 91 -9.23 -7.07 19.19
C ILE A 91 -9.22 -8.00 20.38
N ASP A 92 -8.47 -7.63 21.42
CA ASP A 92 -8.30 -8.45 22.63
C ASP A 92 -9.57 -8.46 23.49
N TYR A 93 -10.55 -7.60 23.18
CA TYR A 93 -11.78 -7.48 23.95
C TYR A 93 -12.68 -8.74 23.82
N PRO A 94 -12.99 -9.43 24.93
CA PRO A 94 -13.77 -10.66 24.89
C PRO A 94 -15.24 -10.38 24.51
N ASN A 95 -15.81 -11.25 23.67
CA ASN A 95 -17.23 -11.20 23.27
C ASN A 95 -17.72 -9.85 22.73
N ALA A 96 -16.83 -9.10 22.06
CA ALA A 96 -17.19 -7.82 21.45
C ALA A 96 -18.21 -8.00 20.32
N LYS A 97 -19.44 -7.51 20.53
CA LYS A 97 -20.48 -7.45 19.47
C LYS A 97 -20.04 -6.57 18.30
N ASP A 98 -19.55 -5.37 18.62
CA ASP A 98 -19.07 -4.38 17.63
C ASP A 98 -17.67 -3.87 18.01
N ARG A 99 -16.61 -4.55 17.53
CA ARG A 99 -15.21 -4.16 17.77
C ARG A 99 -14.90 -2.74 17.30
N SER A 100 -15.54 -2.29 16.23
CA SER A 100 -15.42 -0.92 15.71
C SER A 100 -15.82 0.15 16.72
N ARG A 101 -16.88 -0.06 17.51
CA ARG A 101 -17.32 0.90 18.53
C ARG A 101 -16.36 0.96 19.70
N ILE A 102 -15.85 -0.20 20.13
CA ILE A 102 -14.85 -0.29 21.20
C ILE A 102 -13.58 0.45 20.79
N PHE A 103 -13.13 0.24 19.55
CA PHE A 103 -12.02 0.98 18.98
C PHE A 103 -12.25 2.50 19.04
N MET A 104 -13.39 2.99 18.54
CA MET A 104 -13.70 4.42 18.53
C MET A 104 -13.76 5.02 19.93
N TRP A 105 -14.36 4.30 20.88
CA TRP A 105 -14.39 4.69 22.28
C TRP A 105 -12.98 4.79 22.86
N LYS A 106 -12.14 3.77 22.62
CA LYS A 106 -10.76 3.73 23.12
C LYS A 106 -9.88 4.83 22.52
N VAL A 107 -10.04 5.12 21.23
CA VAL A 107 -9.35 6.25 20.58
C VAL A 107 -9.71 7.56 21.29
N LYS A 108 -10.99 7.79 21.57
CA LYS A 108 -11.44 9.01 22.27
C LYS A 108 -10.90 9.10 23.70
N GLU A 109 -10.87 7.98 24.41
CA GLU A 109 -10.29 7.90 25.76
C GLU A 109 -8.80 8.27 25.75
N LEU A 110 -7.99 7.63 24.90
CA LEU A 110 -6.55 7.89 24.77
C LEU A 110 -6.25 9.33 24.36
N GLU A 111 -7.09 9.93 23.51
CA GLU A 111 -6.95 11.35 23.14
C GLU A 111 -7.21 12.30 24.32
N ASN A 112 -8.16 11.96 25.19
CA ASN A 112 -8.41 12.75 26.40
C ASN A 112 -7.25 12.60 27.39
N GLU A 113 -6.76 11.38 27.60
CA GLU A 113 -5.60 11.12 28.47
C GLU A 113 -4.34 11.87 28.00
N ARG A 114 -4.14 11.95 26.68
CA ARG A 114 -3.05 12.75 26.09
C ARG A 114 -3.24 14.25 26.35
N LYS A 115 -4.46 14.77 26.22
CA LYS A 115 -4.76 16.18 26.51
C LYS A 115 -4.58 16.52 27.99
N GLU A 116 -4.87 15.58 28.88
CA GLU A 116 -4.68 15.71 30.32
C GLU A 116 -3.21 15.55 30.75
N GLY A 117 -2.29 15.27 29.81
CA GLY A 117 -0.85 15.13 30.07
C GLY A 117 -0.48 13.84 30.80
N LYS A 118 -1.39 12.85 30.87
CA LYS A 118 -1.13 11.56 31.53
C LYS A 118 -0.24 10.64 30.69
N ILE A 119 -0.27 10.82 29.38
CA ILE A 119 0.59 10.11 28.42
C ILE A 119 1.74 11.06 28.11
N GLN A 120 2.94 10.74 28.61
CA GLN A 120 4.14 11.50 28.28
C GLN A 120 4.39 11.38 26.77
N GLU A 121 4.63 12.51 26.10
CA GLU A 121 5.20 12.46 24.78
C GLU A 121 6.64 11.98 24.96
N ASP A 122 6.94 10.78 24.48
CA ASP A 122 8.31 10.27 24.36
C ASP A 122 9.06 11.12 23.32
N THR A 123 9.35 12.37 23.68
CA THR A 123 10.17 13.28 22.89
C THR A 123 11.59 12.76 22.98
N LYS A 124 12.05 12.17 21.88
CA LYS A 124 13.44 11.74 21.71
C LYS A 124 14.14 12.65 20.71
#